data_AF-A0A925XK98-F1
#
_entry.id   AF-A0A925XK98-F1
#
_cell.length_a   1.000
_cell.length_b   1.000
_cell.length_c   1.000
_cell.angle_alpha   90.00
_cell.angle_beta   90.00
_cell.angle_gamma   90.00
#
_symmetry.space_group_name_H-M   'P 1'
#
loop_
_entity.id
_entity.type
_entity.pdbx_description
1 polymer ?
#
loop_
_entity_poly.entity_id
_entity_poly.type
_entity_poly.pdbx_seq_one_letter_code
_entity_poly.pdbx_strand_id
1 'polypeptide(L)'
;MLTVEENERLTRVGSGTPMGKYLRRFWWPLCLSTELPERDGSPLRVRIMGEDLVAFRDTDGNVGLIDAFCPHRRAPLFFGRNEECGLRCVYHGWKFDRHGDCVDMPSEPAGTTLQAKVKILAYPTVEKGGVIWTYMGPKEVQPEPPDYEWTRAPATHRYVSKTFENCNWLQALEGGLDTTHSSFAHHNKLGDRANLRQHDRAPLLDVERIDYGYYYVSTRNVDTG
;
A
#
# COMPACT_ATOMS: atom_id res chain seq x y z
N MET A 1 -26.14 2.68 14.50
CA MET A 1 -24.74 2.32 14.82
C MET A 1 -24.53 0.89 14.36
N LEU A 2 -23.35 0.60 13.81
CA LEU A 2 -22.96 -0.76 13.42
C LEU A 2 -22.91 -1.67 14.65
N THR A 3 -23.28 -2.92 14.48
CA THR A 3 -23.01 -3.99 15.45
C THR A 3 -21.51 -4.29 15.54
N VAL A 4 -21.10 -4.98 16.60
CA VAL A 4 -19.70 -5.42 16.76
C VAL A 4 -19.25 -6.28 15.58
N GLU A 5 -20.11 -7.21 15.15
CA GLU A 5 -19.83 -8.11 14.02
C GLU A 5 -19.64 -7.34 12.70
N GLU A 6 -20.52 -6.37 12.42
CA GLU A 6 -20.39 -5.51 11.23
C GLU A 6 -19.10 -4.68 11.28
N ASN A 7 -18.77 -4.12 12.45
CA ASN A 7 -17.55 -3.36 12.64
C ASN A 7 -16.30 -4.24 12.41
N GLU A 8 -16.24 -5.45 12.97
CA GLU A 8 -15.11 -6.36 12.74
C GLU A 8 -15.01 -6.79 11.27
N ARG A 9 -16.14 -7.06 10.63
CA ARG A 9 -16.20 -7.42 9.21
C ARG A 9 -15.59 -6.33 8.32
N LEU A 10 -15.83 -5.05 8.64
CA LEU A 10 -15.34 -3.90 7.86
C LEU A 10 -13.91 -3.49 8.23
N THR A 11 -13.52 -3.58 9.50
CA THR A 11 -12.27 -2.97 9.98
C THR A 11 -11.08 -3.93 10.02
N ARG A 12 -11.31 -5.25 10.03
CA ARG A 12 -10.24 -6.26 10.01
C ARG A 12 -9.84 -6.57 8.58
N VAL A 13 -8.58 -6.27 8.23
CA VAL A 13 -8.04 -6.39 6.86
C VAL A 13 -6.99 -7.49 6.69
N GLY A 14 -6.73 -8.25 7.77
CA GLY A 14 -5.78 -9.36 7.75
C GLY A 14 -6.18 -10.46 6.76
N SER A 15 -5.23 -11.32 6.40
CA SER A 15 -5.51 -12.49 5.58
C SER A 15 -6.66 -13.34 6.16
N GLY A 16 -7.52 -13.89 5.30
CA GLY A 16 -8.68 -14.69 5.68
C GLY A 16 -9.96 -13.90 6.03
N THR A 17 -9.85 -12.61 6.35
CA THR A 17 -11.01 -11.75 6.69
C THR A 17 -11.81 -11.32 5.45
N PRO A 18 -13.12 -11.03 5.57
CA PRO A 18 -13.93 -10.54 4.45
C PRO A 18 -13.38 -9.25 3.83
N MET A 19 -13.08 -8.22 4.64
CA MET A 19 -12.52 -6.98 4.11
C MET A 19 -11.10 -7.17 3.58
N GLY A 20 -10.25 -7.99 4.22
CA GLY A 20 -8.94 -8.33 3.68
C GLY A 20 -9.02 -8.96 2.29
N LYS A 21 -9.93 -9.91 2.08
CA LYS A 21 -10.19 -10.52 0.75
C LYS A 21 -10.69 -9.50 -0.27
N TYR A 22 -11.49 -8.52 0.16
CA TYR A 22 -12.00 -7.46 -0.71
C TYR A 22 -10.89 -6.49 -1.11
N LEU A 23 -10.19 -5.87 -0.14
CA LEU A 23 -9.20 -4.84 -0.41
C LEU A 23 -8.04 -5.37 -1.27
N ARG A 24 -7.61 -6.62 -1.06
CA ARG A 24 -6.54 -7.25 -1.86
C ARG A 24 -6.81 -7.32 -3.36
N ARG A 25 -8.07 -7.17 -3.79
CA ARG A 25 -8.47 -7.15 -5.20
C ARG A 25 -8.16 -5.83 -5.92
N PHE A 26 -7.54 -4.87 -5.24
CA PHE A 26 -7.15 -3.58 -5.80
C PHE A 26 -5.64 -3.37 -5.70
N TRP A 27 -5.12 -2.47 -6.54
CA TRP A 27 -3.76 -1.96 -6.40
C TRP A 27 -3.67 -0.99 -5.22
N TRP A 28 -2.71 -1.23 -4.33
CA TRP A 28 -2.48 -0.38 -3.15
C TRP A 28 -1.15 0.35 -3.23
N PRO A 29 -1.11 1.63 -2.83
CA PRO A 29 0.17 2.32 -2.62
C PRO A 29 0.91 1.62 -1.48
N LEU A 30 2.12 1.15 -1.76
CA LEU A 30 2.97 0.40 -0.84
C LEU A 30 3.95 1.34 -0.10
N CYS A 31 4.74 2.07 -0.88
CA CYS A 31 5.77 2.98 -0.41
C CYS A 31 6.08 4.02 -1.49
N LEU A 32 6.78 5.08 -1.11
CA LEU A 32 7.30 6.05 -2.07
C LEU A 32 8.47 5.45 -2.85
N SER A 33 8.61 5.82 -4.11
CA SER A 33 9.78 5.48 -4.93
C SER A 33 11.10 5.86 -4.26
N THR A 34 11.10 6.98 -3.53
CA THR A 34 12.26 7.52 -2.81
C THR A 34 12.64 6.73 -1.56
N GLU A 35 11.77 5.84 -1.07
CA GLU A 35 12.10 4.94 0.04
C GLU A 35 12.96 3.74 -0.43
N LEU A 36 13.05 3.50 -1.75
CA LEU A 36 13.93 2.51 -2.38
C LEU A 36 14.72 3.17 -3.54
N PRO A 37 15.66 4.08 -3.23
CA PRO A 37 16.29 4.92 -4.24
C PRO A 37 17.34 4.20 -5.09
N GLU A 38 18.01 3.19 -4.53
CA GLU A 38 19.22 2.59 -5.09
C GLU A 38 18.97 1.14 -5.55
N ARG A 39 19.52 0.80 -6.72
CA ARG A 39 19.63 -0.60 -7.18
C ARG A 39 20.61 -1.34 -6.27
N ASP A 40 20.30 -2.60 -5.96
CA ASP A 40 21.10 -3.41 -5.02
C ASP A 40 21.30 -2.72 -3.65
N GLY A 41 20.42 -1.76 -3.33
CA GLY A 41 20.46 -0.98 -2.10
C GLY A 41 19.82 -1.72 -0.92
N SER A 42 19.73 -1.00 0.19
CA SER A 42 19.12 -1.51 1.43
C SER A 42 17.64 -1.89 1.20
N PRO A 43 17.19 -3.08 1.63
CA PRO A 43 15.78 -3.44 1.60
C PRO A 43 14.95 -2.57 2.55
N LEU A 44 13.65 -2.48 2.27
CA LEU A 44 12.66 -1.76 3.06
C LEU A 44 11.72 -2.75 3.76
N ARG A 45 11.53 -2.61 5.09
CA ARG A 45 10.47 -3.32 5.80
C ARG A 45 9.12 -2.70 5.44
N VAL A 46 8.16 -3.54 5.07
CA VAL A 46 6.80 -3.08 4.78
C VAL A 46 5.79 -3.93 5.54
N ARG A 47 4.81 -3.27 6.18
CA ARG A 47 3.65 -3.95 6.76
C ARG A 47 2.39 -3.40 6.12
N ILE A 48 1.64 -4.26 5.43
CA ILE A 48 0.39 -3.89 4.75
C ILE A 48 -0.63 -5.02 4.90
N MET A 49 -1.89 -4.67 5.20
CA MET A 49 -2.99 -5.63 5.37
C MET A 49 -2.68 -6.80 6.32
N GLY A 50 -1.90 -6.54 7.36
CA GLY A 50 -1.54 -7.51 8.40
C GLY A 50 -0.36 -8.44 8.04
N GLU A 51 0.27 -8.27 6.88
CA GLU A 51 1.45 -9.05 6.48
C GLU A 51 2.74 -8.25 6.65
N ASP A 52 3.79 -8.91 7.15
CA ASP A 52 5.15 -8.38 7.18
C ASP A 52 5.89 -8.85 5.93
N LEU A 53 6.37 -7.88 5.15
CA LEU A 53 7.01 -8.09 3.86
C LEU A 53 8.34 -7.30 3.81
N VAL A 54 9.15 -7.63 2.82
CA VAL A 54 10.35 -6.86 2.48
C VAL A 54 10.29 -6.44 1.02
N ALA A 55 10.48 -5.14 0.78
CA ALA A 55 10.61 -4.59 -0.55
C ALA A 55 12.08 -4.31 -0.87
N PHE A 56 12.51 -4.50 -2.11
CA PHE A 56 13.87 -4.21 -2.54
C PHE A 56 13.89 -3.82 -4.01
N ARG A 57 14.86 -3.00 -4.42
CA ARG A 57 15.08 -2.67 -5.82
C ARG A 57 16.23 -3.51 -6.37
N ASP A 58 15.91 -4.38 -7.31
CA ASP A 58 16.86 -5.30 -7.91
C ASP A 58 17.93 -4.59 -8.77
N THR A 59 18.92 -5.34 -9.21
CA THR A 59 20.04 -4.86 -10.04
C THR A 59 19.56 -4.16 -11.32
N ASP A 60 18.46 -4.63 -11.89
CA ASP A 60 17.86 -4.08 -13.11
C ASP A 60 16.99 -2.83 -12.83
N GLY A 61 16.73 -2.53 -11.56
CA GLY A 61 15.94 -1.39 -11.12
C GLY A 61 14.47 -1.69 -10.90
N ASN A 62 14.03 -2.94 -11.00
CA ASN A 62 12.66 -3.33 -10.71
C ASN A 62 12.47 -3.58 -9.21
N VAL A 63 11.24 -3.46 -8.74
CA VAL A 63 10.95 -3.61 -7.31
C VAL A 63 10.38 -5.00 -7.02
N GLY A 64 11.02 -5.74 -6.12
CA GLY A 64 10.46 -6.94 -5.52
C GLY A 64 9.72 -6.63 -4.23
N LEU A 65 8.65 -7.38 -3.96
CA LEU A 65 7.96 -7.41 -2.68
C LEU A 65 7.71 -8.86 -2.29
N ILE A 66 8.46 -9.36 -1.30
CA ILE A 66 8.44 -10.77 -0.87
C ILE A 66 8.19 -10.90 0.64
N ASP A 67 7.90 -12.11 1.13
CA ASP A 67 7.77 -12.39 2.58
C ASP A 67 8.99 -11.84 3.34
N ALA A 68 8.77 -11.28 4.52
CA ALA A 68 9.84 -10.77 5.36
C ALA A 68 10.79 -11.85 5.89
N PHE A 69 10.46 -13.15 5.79
CA PHE A 69 11.19 -14.22 6.46
C PHE A 69 11.54 -15.39 5.52
N CYS A 70 12.82 -15.75 5.48
CA CYS A 70 13.33 -16.86 4.67
C CYS A 70 12.63 -18.19 5.01
N PRO A 71 12.16 -18.98 4.03
CA PRO A 71 11.43 -20.23 4.28
C PRO A 71 12.29 -21.32 4.92
N HIS A 72 13.63 -21.20 4.91
CA HIS A 72 14.51 -22.18 5.54
C HIS A 72 14.35 -22.21 7.07
N ARG A 73 14.59 -21.08 7.75
CA ARG A 73 14.57 -20.97 9.23
C ARG A 73 13.95 -19.66 9.74
N ARG A 74 13.13 -19.00 8.91
CA ARG A 74 12.45 -17.73 9.22
C ARG A 74 13.39 -16.59 9.60
N ALA A 75 14.64 -16.62 9.13
CA ALA A 75 15.55 -15.48 9.29
C ALA A 75 14.99 -14.23 8.57
N PRO A 76 14.98 -13.04 9.19
CA PRO A 76 14.46 -11.83 8.56
C PRO A 76 15.27 -11.44 7.33
N LEU A 77 14.61 -11.38 6.17
CA LEU A 77 15.22 -11.04 4.89
C LEU A 77 15.55 -9.55 4.76
N PHE A 78 15.02 -8.69 5.65
CA PHE A 78 15.46 -7.29 5.74
C PHE A 78 16.98 -7.17 5.92
N PHE A 79 17.60 -8.09 6.67
CA PHE A 79 19.06 -8.11 6.85
C PHE A 79 19.79 -8.81 5.70
N GLY A 80 19.06 -9.23 4.65
CA GLY A 80 19.62 -9.85 3.47
C GLY A 80 20.46 -8.89 2.64
N ARG A 81 21.33 -9.45 1.79
CA ARG A 81 22.06 -8.68 0.79
C ARG A 81 21.26 -8.67 -0.50
N ASN A 82 20.98 -7.48 -1.01
CA ASN A 82 20.35 -7.30 -2.30
C ASN A 82 21.45 -7.32 -3.37
N GLU A 83 21.48 -8.35 -4.20
CA GLU A 83 22.56 -8.58 -5.16
C GLU A 83 22.08 -9.44 -6.33
N GLU A 84 22.51 -9.12 -7.55
CA GLU A 84 22.33 -9.95 -8.75
C GLU A 84 20.87 -10.41 -8.93
N CYS A 85 19.97 -9.44 -8.97
CA CYS A 85 18.53 -9.61 -9.10
C CYS A 85 17.86 -10.49 -8.02
N GLY A 86 18.43 -10.56 -6.81
CA GLY A 86 17.79 -11.26 -5.71
C GLY A 86 18.22 -10.82 -4.31
N LEU A 87 17.39 -11.14 -3.33
CA LEU A 87 17.65 -10.88 -1.93
C LEU A 87 18.21 -12.15 -1.27
N ARG A 88 19.49 -12.11 -0.93
CA ARG A 88 20.20 -13.22 -0.30
C ARG A 88 20.07 -13.18 1.22
N CYS A 89 19.52 -14.24 1.78
CA CYS A 89 19.45 -14.43 3.22
C CYS A 89 20.86 -14.54 3.83
N VAL A 90 21.16 -13.70 4.81
CA VAL A 90 22.46 -13.71 5.52
C VAL A 90 22.71 -14.95 6.37
N TYR A 91 21.68 -15.77 6.63
CA TYR A 91 21.86 -16.92 7.51
C TYR A 91 22.56 -18.09 6.80
N HIS A 92 22.00 -18.57 5.68
CA HIS A 92 22.53 -19.72 4.94
C HIS A 92 22.66 -19.46 3.43
N GLY A 93 22.56 -18.20 3.01
CA GLY A 93 22.84 -17.81 1.63
C GLY A 93 21.74 -18.12 0.62
N TRP A 94 20.56 -18.62 1.01
CA TRP A 94 19.43 -18.81 0.08
C TRP A 94 19.01 -17.46 -0.50
N LYS A 95 18.95 -17.35 -1.83
CA LYS A 95 18.65 -16.11 -2.57
C LYS A 95 17.30 -16.24 -3.28
N PHE A 96 16.48 -15.20 -3.17
CA PHE A 96 15.16 -15.13 -3.76
C PHE A 96 15.05 -13.93 -4.70
N ASP A 97 14.53 -14.14 -5.90
CA ASP A 97 14.25 -13.03 -6.81
C ASP A 97 12.94 -12.30 -6.45
N ARG A 98 12.62 -11.27 -7.24
CA ARG A 98 11.38 -10.48 -7.06
C ARG A 98 10.09 -11.27 -7.27
N HIS A 99 10.17 -12.42 -7.93
CA HIS A 99 9.03 -13.33 -8.18
C HIS A 99 8.89 -14.37 -7.07
N GLY A 100 9.78 -14.34 -6.07
CA GLY A 100 9.80 -15.26 -4.96
C GLY A 100 10.45 -16.61 -5.29
N ASP A 101 11.11 -16.73 -6.44
CA ASP A 101 11.80 -17.95 -6.84
C ASP A 101 13.15 -18.04 -6.15
N CYS A 102 13.49 -19.23 -5.64
CA CYS A 102 14.83 -19.47 -5.13
C CYS A 102 15.81 -19.60 -6.31
N VAL A 103 16.64 -18.56 -6.50
CA VAL A 103 17.55 -18.45 -7.64
C VAL A 103 18.97 -18.91 -7.33
N ASP A 104 19.32 -19.03 -6.04
CA ASP A 104 20.61 -19.58 -5.61
C ASP A 104 20.52 -20.17 -4.19
N MET A 105 21.22 -21.27 -3.97
CA MET A 105 21.16 -22.08 -2.75
C MET A 105 22.53 -22.70 -2.42
N PRO A 106 23.53 -21.86 -2.07
CA PRO A 106 24.93 -22.28 -1.94
C PRO A 106 25.19 -23.25 -0.78
N SER A 107 24.27 -23.35 0.17
CA SER A 107 24.38 -24.29 1.29
C SER A 107 23.98 -25.73 0.93
N GLU A 108 23.37 -25.95 -0.23
CA GLU A 108 22.96 -27.28 -0.68
C GLU A 108 23.98 -27.89 -1.65
N PRO A 109 24.13 -29.23 -1.68
CA PRO A 109 24.97 -29.89 -2.67
C PRO A 109 24.56 -29.56 -4.11
N ALA A 110 25.56 -29.47 -4.98
CA ALA A 110 25.33 -29.31 -6.41
C ALA A 110 24.51 -30.49 -6.98
N GLY A 111 23.63 -30.19 -7.94
CA GLY A 111 22.78 -31.19 -8.59
C GLY A 111 21.51 -31.58 -7.81
N THR A 112 21.25 -30.97 -6.65
CA THR A 112 19.97 -31.14 -5.95
C THR A 112 18.83 -30.45 -6.71
N THR A 113 17.62 -30.99 -6.60
CA THR A 113 16.40 -30.38 -7.18
C THR A 113 15.66 -29.49 -6.19
N LEU A 114 16.22 -29.27 -5.01
CA LEU A 114 15.55 -28.54 -3.92
C LEU A 114 15.31 -27.08 -4.30
N GLN A 115 16.31 -26.42 -4.90
CA GLN A 115 16.19 -25.02 -5.36
C GLN A 115 14.93 -24.79 -6.20
N ALA A 116 14.68 -25.64 -7.20
CA ALA A 116 13.53 -25.51 -8.11
C ALA A 116 12.16 -25.71 -7.42
N LYS A 117 12.14 -26.25 -6.20
CA LYS A 117 10.92 -26.52 -5.42
C LYS A 117 10.66 -25.48 -4.34
N VAL A 118 11.65 -24.64 -4.03
CA VAL A 118 11.56 -23.65 -2.97
C VAL A 118 11.10 -22.32 -3.58
N LYS A 119 9.99 -21.82 -3.05
CA LYS A 119 9.48 -20.47 -3.33
C LYS A 119 9.14 -19.77 -2.03
N ILE A 120 9.12 -18.45 -2.10
CA ILE A 120 8.60 -17.57 -1.05
C ILE A 120 7.43 -16.77 -1.60
N LEU A 121 6.54 -16.30 -0.73
CA LEU A 121 5.46 -15.39 -1.14
C LEU A 121 6.08 -14.15 -1.81
N ALA A 122 5.51 -13.77 -2.95
CA ALA A 122 5.84 -12.56 -3.68
C ALA A 122 4.57 -11.92 -4.22
N TYR A 123 4.50 -10.60 -4.20
CA TYR A 123 3.41 -9.83 -4.79
C TYR A 123 3.92 -8.98 -5.96
N PRO A 124 3.17 -8.90 -7.07
CA PRO A 124 3.52 -8.00 -8.17
C PRO A 124 3.56 -6.55 -7.69
N THR A 125 4.50 -5.79 -8.26
CA THR A 125 4.64 -4.36 -8.03
C THR A 125 4.68 -3.59 -9.35
N VAL A 126 4.27 -2.33 -9.30
CA VAL A 126 4.43 -1.36 -10.39
C VAL A 126 4.86 -0.03 -9.79
N GLU A 127 5.84 0.63 -10.41
CA GLU A 127 6.27 1.95 -10.01
C GLU A 127 5.70 3.01 -10.95
N LYS A 128 4.85 3.90 -10.41
CA LYS A 128 4.20 4.95 -11.20
C LYS A 128 3.81 6.12 -10.30
N GLY A 129 3.94 7.34 -10.79
CA GLY A 129 3.56 8.49 -9.99
C GLY A 129 4.53 8.82 -8.84
N GLY A 130 5.74 8.26 -8.80
CA GLY A 130 6.61 8.36 -7.61
C GLY A 130 6.16 7.48 -6.44
N VAL A 131 5.26 6.54 -6.70
CA VAL A 131 4.73 5.57 -5.75
C VAL A 131 4.99 4.17 -6.31
N ILE A 132 5.39 3.27 -5.43
CA ILE A 132 5.43 1.83 -5.71
C ILE A 132 4.08 1.27 -5.26
N TRP A 133 3.39 0.62 -6.18
CA TRP A 133 2.09 -0.01 -5.98
C TRP A 133 2.26 -1.51 -5.87
N THR A 134 1.38 -2.18 -5.14
CA THR A 134 1.31 -3.65 -5.12
C THR A 134 -0.12 -4.15 -5.30
N TYR A 135 -0.26 -5.32 -5.92
CA TYR A 135 -1.50 -6.06 -5.99
C TYR A 135 -1.35 -7.36 -5.19
N MET A 136 -2.25 -7.59 -4.25
CA MET A 136 -2.17 -8.69 -3.28
C MET A 136 -3.29 -9.73 -3.44
N GLY A 137 -4.04 -9.64 -4.53
CA GLY A 137 -5.19 -10.47 -4.83
C GLY A 137 -4.86 -11.65 -5.75
N PRO A 138 -5.87 -12.42 -6.19
CA PRO A 138 -5.69 -13.52 -7.12
C PRO A 138 -5.26 -13.03 -8.51
N LYS A 139 -4.22 -13.64 -9.08
CA LYS A 139 -3.61 -13.23 -10.36
C LYS A 139 -4.60 -13.19 -11.53
N GLU A 140 -5.60 -14.06 -11.47
CA GLU A 140 -6.60 -14.31 -12.51
C GLU A 140 -7.60 -13.15 -12.65
N VAL A 141 -7.69 -12.31 -11.63
CA VAL A 141 -8.59 -11.15 -11.57
C VAL A 141 -7.81 -9.87 -11.25
N GLN A 142 -6.52 -9.85 -11.54
CA GLN A 142 -5.68 -8.67 -11.38
C GLN A 142 -6.13 -7.59 -12.37
N PRO A 143 -6.52 -6.38 -11.89
CA PRO A 143 -6.86 -5.28 -12.77
C PRO A 143 -5.60 -4.66 -13.40
N GLU A 144 -5.79 -3.86 -14.44
CA GLU A 144 -4.73 -3.05 -15.03
C GLU A 144 -4.02 -2.19 -13.97
N PRO A 145 -2.71 -1.90 -14.14
CA PRO A 145 -1.99 -1.01 -13.24
C PRO A 145 -2.65 0.37 -13.11
N PRO A 146 -2.48 1.06 -11.97
CA PRO A 146 -3.04 2.39 -11.75
C PRO A 146 -2.70 3.37 -12.89
N ASP A 147 -3.69 4.11 -13.39
CA ASP A 147 -3.52 5.12 -14.44
C ASP A 147 -4.27 6.42 -14.15
N TYR A 148 -4.20 6.89 -12.90
CA TYR A 148 -4.76 8.17 -12.53
C TYR A 148 -4.02 9.33 -13.21
N GLU A 149 -4.73 10.41 -13.53
CA GLU A 149 -4.16 11.56 -14.24
C GLU A 149 -2.88 12.12 -13.58
N TRP A 150 -2.88 12.23 -12.26
CA TRP A 150 -1.72 12.71 -11.50
C TRP A 150 -0.49 11.79 -11.62
N THR A 151 -0.67 10.50 -11.88
CA THR A 151 0.46 9.57 -12.08
C THR A 151 1.18 9.81 -13.40
N ARG A 152 0.48 10.41 -14.38
CA ARG A 152 1.00 10.78 -15.70
C ARG A 152 1.59 12.20 -15.74
N ALA A 153 1.29 13.03 -14.73
CA ALA A 153 1.84 14.37 -14.62
C ALA A 153 3.39 14.34 -14.51
N PRO A 154 4.09 15.33 -15.09
CA PRO A 154 5.53 15.47 -14.93
C PRO A 154 5.94 15.56 -13.46
N ALA A 155 7.14 15.10 -13.11
CA ALA A 155 7.65 15.15 -11.74
C ALA A 155 7.69 16.59 -11.16
N THR A 156 7.86 17.61 -12.01
CA THR A 156 7.83 19.03 -11.62
C THR A 156 6.47 19.54 -11.17
N HIS A 157 5.39 18.80 -11.47
CA HIS A 157 4.01 19.16 -11.16
C HIS A 157 3.36 18.14 -10.21
N ARG A 158 4.17 17.32 -9.55
CA ARG A 158 3.70 16.28 -8.64
C ARG A 158 4.48 16.33 -7.34
N TYR A 159 3.74 16.25 -6.24
CA TYR A 159 4.28 16.02 -4.91
C TYR A 159 3.57 14.81 -4.30
N VAL A 160 4.36 13.85 -3.81
CA VAL A 160 3.85 12.67 -3.10
C VAL A 160 4.47 12.61 -1.72
N SER A 161 3.65 12.32 -0.72
CA SER A 161 4.06 12.18 0.66
C SER A 161 3.38 10.96 1.27
N LYS A 162 3.93 10.50 2.38
CA LYS A 162 3.43 9.36 3.15
C LYS A 162 3.46 9.73 4.62
N THR A 163 2.37 9.43 5.31
CA THR A 163 2.23 9.65 6.75
C THR A 163 1.71 8.37 7.38
N PHE A 164 2.20 8.06 8.58
CA PHE A 164 1.72 6.94 9.35
C PHE A 164 0.71 7.44 10.38
N GLU A 165 -0.50 6.88 10.33
CA GLU A 165 -1.59 7.21 11.25
C GLU A 165 -1.90 6.01 12.13
N ASN A 166 -1.92 6.24 13.45
CA ASN A 166 -2.20 5.20 14.45
C ASN A 166 -3.71 5.01 14.66
N CYS A 167 -4.43 4.68 13.59
CA CYS A 167 -5.87 4.45 13.61
C CYS A 167 -6.26 3.30 12.68
N ASN A 168 -7.52 2.87 12.72
CA ASN A 168 -8.03 1.94 11.72
C ASN A 168 -8.17 2.64 10.36
N TRP A 169 -7.87 1.93 9.25
CA TRP A 169 -7.97 2.47 7.90
C TRP A 169 -9.32 3.14 7.60
N LEU A 170 -10.42 2.59 8.15
CA LEU A 170 -11.76 3.10 7.93
C LEU A 170 -11.95 4.48 8.59
N GLN A 171 -11.33 4.72 9.74
CA GLN A 171 -11.40 6.02 10.42
C GLN A 171 -10.67 7.11 9.63
N ALA A 172 -9.50 6.78 9.07
CA ALA A 172 -8.76 7.70 8.21
C ALA A 172 -9.55 8.00 6.92
N LEU A 173 -10.14 6.97 6.30
CA LEU A 173 -10.95 7.14 5.09
C LEU A 173 -12.20 7.98 5.35
N GLU A 174 -12.99 7.64 6.38
CA GLU A 174 -14.20 8.38 6.75
C GLU A 174 -13.88 9.82 7.13
N GLY A 175 -12.79 10.05 7.88
CA GLY A 175 -12.30 11.38 8.20
C GLY A 175 -11.95 12.19 6.95
N GLY A 176 -11.33 11.57 5.94
CA GLY A 176 -11.03 12.24 4.66
C GLY A 176 -12.28 12.59 3.83
N LEU A 177 -13.34 11.79 3.92
CA LEU A 177 -14.59 11.97 3.17
C LEU A 177 -15.57 12.92 3.87
N ASP A 178 -15.64 12.91 5.21
CA ASP A 178 -16.58 13.72 5.96
C ASP A 178 -16.24 15.20 5.86
N THR A 179 -16.93 15.94 5.00
CA THR A 179 -16.67 17.38 4.87
C THR A 179 -17.02 18.19 6.14
N THR A 180 -17.80 17.65 7.07
CA THR A 180 -18.24 18.34 8.29
C THR A 180 -17.07 18.63 9.22
N HIS A 181 -16.11 17.71 9.35
CA HIS A 181 -14.93 17.93 10.20
C HIS A 181 -14.14 19.18 9.78
N SER A 182 -14.22 19.60 8.52
CA SER A 182 -13.50 20.77 8.02
C SER A 182 -13.87 22.08 8.70
N SER A 183 -15.09 22.21 9.21
CA SER A 183 -15.57 23.38 9.95
C SER A 183 -15.00 23.44 11.38
N PHE A 184 -14.53 22.32 11.92
CA PHE A 184 -14.13 22.17 13.32
C PHE A 184 -12.65 21.82 13.47
N ALA A 185 -12.20 20.69 12.92
CA ALA A 185 -10.85 20.17 13.10
C ALA A 185 -9.78 20.97 12.33
N HIS A 186 -10.17 21.58 11.19
CA HIS A 186 -9.28 22.46 10.41
C HIS A 186 -9.41 23.93 10.82
N HIS A 187 -9.98 24.22 11.98
CA HIS A 187 -10.13 25.58 12.53
C HIS A 187 -8.84 26.09 13.19
N ASN A 188 -7.72 26.05 12.47
CA ASN A 188 -6.41 26.52 12.92
C ASN A 188 -5.89 27.54 11.89
N LYS A 189 -6.17 28.85 12.07
CA LYS A 189 -5.98 29.88 11.03
C LYS A 189 -4.50 30.17 10.69
N LEU A 190 -3.98 29.73 9.53
CA LEU A 190 -2.65 30.14 9.05
C LEU A 190 -2.64 31.39 8.14
N GLY A 191 -3.79 32.00 7.80
CA GLY A 191 -3.78 33.26 7.04
C GLY A 191 -5.11 33.96 6.72
N ASP A 192 -6.26 33.28 6.84
CA ASP A 192 -7.61 33.83 6.57
C ASP A 192 -7.79 34.42 5.13
N ARG A 193 -8.99 34.62 4.57
CA ARG A 193 -9.71 35.90 4.73
C ARG A 193 -11.18 35.88 4.27
N ALA A 194 -11.80 34.72 4.09
CA ALA A 194 -13.23 34.64 3.74
C ALA A 194 -13.77 33.27 4.16
N ASN A 195 -13.83 33.00 5.47
CA ASN A 195 -13.93 31.63 6.00
C ASN A 195 -15.30 30.94 5.79
N LEU A 196 -15.62 30.59 4.53
CA LEU A 196 -16.85 29.94 4.06
C LEU A 196 -17.20 28.66 4.81
N ARG A 197 -16.20 27.94 5.35
CA ARG A 197 -16.38 26.70 6.12
C ARG A 197 -17.11 26.92 7.45
N GLN A 198 -17.28 28.17 7.89
CA GLN A 198 -17.96 28.51 9.13
C GLN A 198 -19.40 29.02 8.94
N HIS A 199 -19.78 29.38 7.72
CA HIS A 199 -21.11 29.94 7.44
C HIS A 199 -22.19 28.89 7.68
N ASP A 200 -21.91 27.66 7.25
CA ASP A 200 -22.80 26.53 7.44
C ASP A 200 -21.99 25.32 7.93
N ARG A 201 -22.26 24.95 9.19
CA ARG A 201 -21.62 23.82 9.90
C ARG A 201 -22.44 22.53 9.79
N ALA A 202 -23.60 22.59 9.15
CA ALA A 202 -24.54 21.48 8.98
C ALA A 202 -24.85 21.32 7.48
N PRO A 203 -23.86 20.87 6.67
CA PRO A 203 -24.03 20.79 5.23
C PRO A 203 -25.19 19.85 4.86
N LEU A 204 -25.89 20.20 3.78
CA LEU A 204 -26.83 19.29 3.13
C LEU A 204 -26.04 18.25 2.34
N LEU A 205 -26.31 16.99 2.64
CA LEU A 205 -25.63 15.85 2.05
C LEU A 205 -26.55 15.19 1.04
N ASP A 206 -26.11 15.13 -0.21
CA ASP A 206 -26.78 14.38 -1.26
C ASP A 206 -25.90 13.21 -1.71
N VAL A 207 -26.54 12.06 -1.94
CA VAL A 207 -25.85 10.81 -2.29
C VAL A 207 -26.58 10.15 -3.44
N GLU A 208 -25.90 10.06 -4.56
CA GLU A 208 -26.37 9.31 -5.72
C GLU A 208 -25.64 7.97 -5.78
N ARG A 209 -26.38 6.86 -5.70
CA ARG A 209 -25.81 5.52 -5.87
C ARG A 209 -25.63 5.21 -7.35
N ILE A 210 -24.50 4.62 -7.67
CA ILE A 210 -24.16 4.18 -9.02
C ILE A 210 -23.71 2.73 -8.97
N ASP A 211 -23.67 2.04 -10.12
CA ASP A 211 -23.43 0.59 -10.18
C ASP A 211 -22.12 0.13 -9.53
N TYR A 212 -21.15 1.03 -9.40
CA TYR A 212 -19.83 0.76 -8.82
C TYR A 212 -19.56 1.53 -7.51
N GLY A 213 -20.56 2.18 -6.92
CA GLY A 213 -20.38 2.90 -5.65
C GLY A 213 -21.41 4.01 -5.45
N TYR A 214 -20.92 5.20 -5.11
CA TYR A 214 -21.75 6.38 -4.94
C TYR A 214 -20.97 7.66 -5.29
N TYR A 215 -21.72 8.67 -5.71
CA TYR A 215 -21.29 10.07 -5.73
C TYR A 215 -21.89 10.76 -4.51
N TYR A 216 -21.12 11.64 -3.88
CA TYR A 216 -21.54 12.38 -2.69
C TYR A 216 -21.26 13.87 -2.87
N VAL A 217 -22.27 14.69 -2.55
CA VAL A 217 -22.20 16.15 -2.58
C VAL A 217 -22.45 16.68 -1.18
N SER A 218 -21.66 17.68 -0.80
CA SER A 218 -21.83 18.44 0.42
C SER A 218 -22.07 19.91 0.07
N THR A 219 -23.30 20.37 0.24
CA THR A 219 -23.74 21.73 -0.10
C THR A 219 -23.85 22.55 1.18
N ARG A 220 -23.33 23.78 1.15
CA ARG A 220 -23.36 24.73 2.27
C ARG A 220 -24.03 26.02 1.85
N ASN A 221 -24.88 26.57 2.71
CA ASN A 221 -25.40 27.91 2.50
C ASN A 221 -24.34 28.95 2.93
N VAL A 222 -23.95 29.82 2.00
CA VAL A 222 -22.95 30.87 2.24
C VAL A 222 -23.58 32.25 2.43
N ASP A 223 -24.89 32.37 2.22
CA ASP A 223 -25.61 33.63 2.38
C ASP A 223 -25.71 33.96 3.88
N THR A 224 -25.09 35.07 4.24
CA THR A 224 -25.29 35.71 5.54
C THR A 224 -26.61 36.47 5.47
N GLY A 225 -27.69 35.93 6.05
CA GLY A 225 -28.84 36.77 6.39
C GLY A 225 -28.44 37.96 7.24
#